data_AF-E2JF14-F1
#
_entry.id   AF-E2JF14-F1
#
_cell.length_a   1.000
_cell.length_b   1.000
_cell.length_c   1.000
_cell.angle_alpha   90.00
_cell.angle_beta   90.00
_cell.angle_gamma   90.00
#
_symmetry.space_group_name_H-M   'P 1'
#
loop_
_entity.id
_entity.type
_entity.pdbx_description
1 polymer ?
#
loop_
_entity_poly.entity_id
_entity_poly.type
_entity_poly.pdbx_seq_one_letter_code
_entity_poly.pdbx_strand_id
1 'polypeptide(L)'
;GCLAAIFIGTIQAMLLTLSEYKPTWQDRVAPPGLTHTPRSDKAELAFNPRAVETFLPHTKALREFLNNYDESKQKDQMKYEDCGDEPADYKNRGDLDSDVGVRKACRFPRALLGPCSGLEDTEFGFKEGKPCLIVKLNRIVNYRPRPPTSNESIPEEARPKVQPNVIPIYC
;
A
#
# COMPACT_ATOMS: atom_id res chain seq x y z
N GLY A 1 -25.72 23.45 28.89
CA GLY A 1 -24.43 23.85 29.46
C GLY A 1 -23.68 22.66 30.05
N CYS A 2 -24.13 22.12 31.19
CA CYS A 2 -23.34 21.17 31.98
C CYS A 2 -23.16 19.77 31.37
N LEU A 3 -24.17 19.20 30.71
CA LEU A 3 -24.06 17.85 30.12
C LEU A 3 -23.01 17.78 29.00
N ALA A 4 -22.92 18.83 28.17
CA ALA A 4 -21.89 18.93 27.14
C ALA A 4 -20.47 19.03 27.75
N ALA A 5 -20.32 19.75 28.85
CA ALA A 5 -19.04 19.88 29.54
C ALA A 5 -18.57 18.53 30.14
N ILE A 6 -19.49 17.75 30.74
CA ILE A 6 -19.18 16.41 31.25
C ILE A 6 -18.76 15.49 30.09
N PHE A 7 -19.50 15.51 28.98
CA PHE A 7 -19.16 14.72 27.80
C PHE A 7 -17.78 15.07 27.23
N ILE A 8 -17.47 16.35 27.08
CA ILE A 8 -16.14 16.78 26.62
C ILE A 8 -15.06 16.33 27.62
N GLY A 9 -15.31 16.46 28.92
CA GLY A 9 -14.39 16.02 29.96
C GLY A 9 -14.06 14.52 29.89
N THR A 10 -15.06 13.67 29.67
CA THR A 10 -14.85 12.21 29.55
C THR A 10 -14.11 11.84 28.26
N ILE A 11 -14.39 12.52 27.14
CA ILE A 11 -13.63 12.34 25.89
C ILE A 11 -12.17 12.75 26.09
N GLN A 12 -11.89 13.87 26.76
CA GLN A 12 -10.51 14.30 27.03
C GLN A 12 -9.77 13.30 27.92
N ALA A 13 -10.41 12.80 28.98
CA ALA A 13 -9.83 11.77 29.83
C ALA A 13 -9.49 10.50 29.04
N MET A 14 -10.37 10.08 28.11
CA MET A 14 -10.11 8.95 27.21
C MET A 14 -8.91 9.23 26.28
N LEU A 15 -8.87 10.39 25.63
CA LEU A 15 -7.78 10.75 24.70
C LEU A 15 -6.40 10.76 25.38
N LEU A 16 -6.33 11.18 26.65
CA LEU A 16 -5.09 11.16 27.44
C LEU A 16 -4.56 9.73 27.70
N THR A 17 -5.39 8.70 27.55
CA THR A 17 -4.96 7.29 27.70
C THR A 17 -4.51 6.66 26.39
N LEU A 18 -4.64 7.36 25.26
CA LEU A 18 -4.28 6.87 23.94
C LEU A 18 -2.93 7.41 23.51
N SER A 19 -2.13 6.57 22.83
CA SER A 19 -0.91 7.04 22.17
C SER A 19 -1.26 7.73 20.85
N GLU A 20 -0.56 8.82 20.55
CA GLU A 20 -0.66 9.49 19.24
C GLU A 20 0.06 8.71 18.12
N TYR A 21 0.94 7.77 18.48
CA TYR A 21 1.80 7.06 17.53
C TYR A 21 1.33 5.64 17.21
N LYS A 22 0.58 5.00 18.12
CA LYS A 22 0.09 3.63 17.93
C LYS A 22 -1.32 3.42 18.48
N PRO A 23 -2.15 2.63 17.79
CA PRO A 23 -3.45 2.25 18.33
C PRO A 23 -3.31 1.29 19.51
N THR A 24 -4.24 1.38 20.46
CA THR A 24 -4.30 0.48 21.63
C THR A 24 -4.61 -0.97 21.24
N TRP A 25 -5.45 -1.16 20.20
CA TRP A 25 -5.90 -2.48 19.73
C TRP A 25 -5.68 -2.61 18.22
N GLN A 26 -5.13 -3.74 17.78
CA GLN A 26 -4.84 -4.04 16.37
C GLN A 26 -5.36 -5.42 15.90
N ASP A 27 -6.01 -6.18 16.78
CA ASP A 27 -6.57 -7.51 16.51
C ASP A 27 -7.60 -7.50 15.38
N ARG A 28 -8.32 -6.38 15.19
CA ARG A 28 -9.36 -6.24 14.16
C ARG A 28 -8.83 -5.88 12.77
N VAL A 29 -7.55 -5.54 12.66
CA VAL A 29 -6.92 -5.20 11.36
C VAL A 29 -5.94 -6.27 10.89
N ALA A 30 -5.59 -7.23 11.75
CA ALA A 30 -4.78 -8.38 11.40
C ALA A 30 -5.67 -9.59 11.10
N PRO A 31 -5.40 -10.37 10.03
CA PRO A 31 -4.33 -10.20 9.03
C PRO A 31 -4.61 -9.05 8.03
N PRO A 32 -3.56 -8.43 7.44
CA PRO A 32 -3.74 -7.33 6.49
C PRO A 32 -4.49 -7.79 5.24
N GLY A 33 -5.52 -7.03 4.89
CA GLY A 33 -6.22 -7.21 3.61
C GLY A 33 -5.37 -6.84 2.41
N LEU A 34 -5.66 -7.48 1.28
CA LEU A 34 -5.12 -7.13 -0.03
C LEU A 34 -6.16 -6.30 -0.77
N THR A 35 -5.72 -5.20 -1.37
CA THR A 35 -6.57 -4.30 -2.16
C THR A 35 -5.95 -4.08 -3.52
N HIS A 36 -6.74 -3.61 -4.50
CA HIS A 36 -6.24 -3.29 -5.83
C HIS A 36 -6.77 -1.92 -6.28
N THR A 37 -6.05 -1.31 -7.22
CA THR A 37 -6.44 -0.10 -7.94
C THR A 37 -6.36 -0.38 -9.45
N PRO A 38 -7.36 0.01 -10.26
CA PRO A 38 -8.62 0.67 -9.90
C PRO A 38 -9.51 -0.21 -9.00
N ARG A 39 -10.38 0.40 -8.19
CA ARG A 39 -11.33 -0.37 -7.36
C ARG A 39 -12.41 -0.97 -8.27
N SER A 40 -12.54 -2.29 -8.27
CA SER A 40 -13.64 -3.02 -8.92
C SER A 40 -14.99 -2.70 -8.29
N ASP A 41 -16.06 -2.66 -9.09
CA ASP A 41 -17.42 -2.70 -8.56
C ASP A 41 -17.82 -4.16 -8.36
N LYS A 42 -18.28 -4.51 -7.16
CA LYS A 42 -18.65 -5.90 -6.79
C LYS A 42 -17.63 -6.98 -7.16
N ALA A 43 -16.33 -6.67 -7.08
CA ALA A 43 -15.22 -7.55 -7.47
C ALA A 43 -15.16 -7.89 -8.97
N GLU A 44 -15.83 -7.12 -9.83
CA GLU A 44 -15.81 -7.26 -11.28
C GLU A 44 -15.23 -6.00 -11.94
N LEU A 45 -14.53 -6.21 -13.06
CA LEU A 45 -14.03 -5.14 -13.92
C LEU A 45 -14.51 -5.41 -15.34
N ALA A 46 -15.58 -4.72 -15.74
CA ALA A 46 -16.15 -4.81 -17.08
C ALA A 46 -15.98 -3.47 -17.82
N PHE A 47 -15.36 -3.51 -18.99
CA PHE A 47 -15.18 -2.34 -19.85
C PHE A 47 -15.10 -2.79 -21.32
N ASN A 48 -15.24 -1.84 -22.24
CA ASN A 48 -15.09 -2.08 -23.67
C ASN A 48 -13.78 -1.41 -24.15
N PRO A 49 -12.77 -2.18 -24.60
CA PRO A 49 -11.50 -1.63 -25.08
C PRO A 49 -11.65 -0.63 -26.24
N ARG A 50 -12.75 -0.71 -27.00
CA ARG A 50 -13.05 0.20 -28.12
C ARG A 50 -13.76 1.49 -27.70
N ALA A 51 -14.28 1.55 -26.47
CA ALA A 51 -15.02 2.70 -25.97
C ALA A 51 -14.28 3.33 -24.78
N VAL A 52 -13.52 4.39 -25.05
CA VAL A 52 -12.67 5.09 -24.07
C VAL A 52 -13.40 5.49 -22.80
N GLU A 53 -14.65 5.94 -22.95
CA GLU A 53 -15.50 6.36 -21.83
C GLU A 53 -15.70 5.26 -20.78
N THR A 54 -15.65 3.99 -21.20
CA THR A 54 -15.88 2.84 -20.30
C THR A 54 -14.69 2.58 -19.37
N PHE A 55 -13.46 2.90 -19.79
CA PHE A 55 -12.26 2.66 -18.99
C PHE A 55 -11.59 3.93 -18.46
N LEU A 56 -12.00 5.11 -18.92
CA LEU A 56 -11.49 6.40 -18.44
C LEU A 56 -11.54 6.55 -16.91
N PRO A 57 -12.61 6.13 -16.18
CA PRO A 57 -12.61 6.21 -14.72
C PRO A 57 -11.51 5.35 -14.08
N HIS A 58 -11.22 4.20 -14.68
CA HIS A 58 -10.21 3.26 -14.21
C HIS A 58 -8.80 3.80 -14.43
N THR A 59 -8.51 4.32 -15.62
CA THR A 59 -7.20 4.90 -15.93
C THR A 59 -6.96 6.19 -15.14
N LYS A 60 -8.00 7.00 -14.92
CA LYS A 60 -7.95 8.14 -14.00
C LYS A 60 -7.58 7.72 -12.57
N ALA A 61 -8.24 6.69 -12.03
CA ALA A 61 -7.93 6.20 -10.68
C ALA A 61 -6.49 5.69 -10.55
N LEU A 62 -5.96 5.02 -11.59
CA LEU A 62 -4.56 4.60 -11.65
C LEU A 62 -3.59 5.78 -11.67
N ARG A 63 -3.86 6.81 -12.50
CA ARG A 63 -3.03 8.04 -12.55
C ARG A 63 -3.02 8.76 -11.20
N GLU A 64 -4.19 8.94 -10.58
CA GLU A 64 -4.31 9.59 -9.27
C GLU A 64 -3.56 8.81 -8.18
N PHE A 65 -3.65 7.48 -8.20
CA PHE A 65 -2.91 6.62 -7.29
C PHE A 65 -1.39 6.74 -7.49
N LEU A 66 -0.93 6.63 -8.73
CA LEU A 66 0.50 6.64 -9.09
C LEU A 66 1.16 8.01 -8.97
N ASN A 67 0.40 9.10 -9.01
CA ASN A 67 0.90 10.46 -8.80
C ASN A 67 1.69 10.58 -7.48
N ASN A 68 1.39 9.79 -6.45
CA ASN A 68 2.15 9.82 -5.19
C ASN A 68 3.50 9.09 -5.26
N TYR A 69 3.71 8.28 -6.30
CA TYR A 69 4.94 7.53 -6.57
C TYR A 69 5.81 8.21 -7.64
N ASP A 70 5.48 9.43 -8.04
CA ASP A 70 6.32 10.21 -8.94
C ASP A 70 7.63 10.58 -8.25
N GLU A 71 8.73 10.52 -9.00
CA GLU A 71 10.07 10.83 -8.49
C GLU A 71 10.15 12.25 -7.91
N SER A 72 9.41 13.19 -8.49
CA SER A 72 9.32 14.59 -8.03
C SER A 72 8.85 14.70 -6.58
N LYS A 73 7.96 13.79 -6.12
CA LYS A 73 7.43 13.77 -4.75
C LYS A 73 8.31 13.02 -3.76
N GLN A 74 9.35 12.33 -4.24
CA GLN A 74 10.25 11.51 -3.43
C GLN A 74 11.64 12.15 -3.24
N LYS A 75 11.83 13.41 -3.65
CA LYS A 75 13.13 14.13 -3.61
C LYS A 75 13.55 14.59 -2.21
N ASP A 76 12.62 14.74 -1.27
CA ASP A 76 12.91 15.24 0.09
C ASP A 76 13.76 14.22 0.87
N GLN A 77 15.05 14.53 1.04
CA GLN A 77 16.02 13.66 1.72
C GLN A 77 15.79 13.55 3.24
N MET A 78 14.96 14.41 3.82
CA MET A 78 14.56 14.32 5.23
C MET A 78 13.44 13.29 5.43
N LYS A 79 12.64 13.01 4.39
CA LYS A 79 11.50 12.07 4.44
C LYS A 79 11.76 10.75 3.74
N TYR A 80 12.68 10.72 2.77
CA TYR A 80 12.92 9.57 1.93
C TYR A 80 14.39 9.15 1.92
N GLU A 81 14.62 7.85 1.78
CA GLU A 81 15.94 7.27 1.57
C GLU A 81 15.90 6.17 0.50
N ASP A 82 17.06 5.92 -0.10
CA ASP A 82 17.24 4.83 -1.06
C ASP A 82 17.48 3.52 -0.30
N CYS A 83 16.63 2.53 -0.53
CA CYS A 83 16.66 1.25 0.18
C CYS A 83 17.29 0.10 -0.62
N GLY A 84 17.86 0.41 -1.79
CA GLY A 84 18.36 -0.58 -2.77
C GLY A 84 17.28 -0.99 -3.77
N ASP A 85 17.72 -1.61 -4.87
CA ASP A 85 16.84 -2.06 -5.97
C ASP A 85 16.33 -3.50 -5.77
N GLU A 86 16.94 -4.25 -4.86
CA GLU A 86 16.60 -5.65 -4.57
C GLU A 86 15.84 -5.79 -3.23
N PRO A 87 14.93 -6.78 -3.12
CA PRO A 87 14.23 -7.08 -1.87
C PRO A 87 15.20 -7.41 -0.72
N ALA A 88 15.11 -6.64 0.37
CA ALA A 88 16.00 -6.75 1.51
C ALA A 88 15.22 -6.98 2.83
N ASP A 89 15.98 -7.26 3.89
CA ASP A 89 15.44 -7.39 5.25
C ASP A 89 14.78 -6.10 5.76
N TYR A 90 14.00 -6.24 6.84
CA TYR A 90 13.29 -5.13 7.47
C TYR A 90 14.23 -3.98 7.87
N LYS A 91 13.83 -2.75 7.54
CA LYS A 91 14.50 -1.53 8.01
C LYS A 91 13.91 -1.09 9.35
N ASN A 92 14.68 -1.25 10.44
CA ASN A 92 14.27 -0.81 11.77
C ASN A 92 14.65 0.67 11.98
N ARG A 93 13.65 1.51 12.29
CA ARG A 93 13.80 2.97 12.49
C ARG A 93 13.60 3.39 13.95
N GLY A 94 13.79 2.46 14.89
CA GLY A 94 13.54 2.68 16.32
C GLY A 94 12.07 2.53 16.76
N ASP A 95 11.81 2.86 18.03
CA ASP A 95 10.52 2.68 18.72
C ASP A 95 9.53 3.82 18.47
N LEU A 96 8.25 3.52 18.29
CA LEU A 96 7.24 4.48 17.79
C LEU A 96 7.14 5.76 18.61
N ASP A 97 7.41 5.68 19.91
CA ASP A 97 7.31 6.78 20.87
C ASP A 97 8.63 7.58 20.99
N SER A 98 9.58 7.39 20.07
CA SER A 98 10.89 8.06 20.09
C SER A 98 10.84 9.48 19.51
N ASP A 99 11.58 10.42 20.13
CA ASP A 99 11.72 11.83 19.68
C ASP A 99 12.55 12.03 18.40
N VAL A 100 12.73 10.99 17.59
CA VAL A 100 13.59 10.99 16.39
C VAL A 100 12.95 11.78 15.23
N GLY A 101 11.73 12.30 15.42
CA GLY A 101 11.01 13.08 14.42
C GLY A 101 10.48 12.21 13.28
N VAL A 102 10.40 12.77 12.06
CA VAL A 102 9.88 12.05 10.88
C VAL A 102 10.86 10.97 10.46
N ARG A 103 10.40 9.71 10.49
CA ARG A 103 11.19 8.57 10.02
C ARG A 103 11.25 8.55 8.50
N LYS A 104 12.44 8.31 7.97
CA LYS A 104 12.64 8.15 6.53
C LYS A 104 11.96 6.89 6.01
N ALA A 105 11.21 7.05 4.93
CA ALA A 105 10.57 5.98 4.17
C ALA A 105 11.44 5.56 2.99
N CYS A 106 11.40 4.28 2.63
CA CYS A 106 12.02 3.80 1.40
C CYS A 106 11.34 4.42 0.18
N ARG A 107 12.13 4.92 -0.76
CA ARG A 107 11.62 5.29 -2.08
C ARG A 107 11.08 4.08 -2.81
N PHE A 108 10.04 4.31 -3.61
CA PHE A 108 9.48 3.32 -4.52
C PHE A 108 9.28 3.98 -5.88
N PRO A 109 10.21 3.79 -6.83
CA PRO A 109 10.04 4.32 -8.17
C PRO A 109 8.95 3.54 -8.90
N ARG A 110 7.96 4.25 -9.44
CA ARG A 110 6.87 3.62 -10.22
C ARG A 110 7.36 2.85 -11.45
N ALA A 111 8.59 3.08 -11.91
CA ALA A 111 9.25 2.32 -12.96
C ALA A 111 9.34 0.81 -12.64
N LEU A 112 9.39 0.42 -11.35
CA LEU A 112 9.37 -0.98 -10.93
C LEU A 112 8.07 -1.71 -11.30
N LEU A 113 6.99 -0.98 -11.58
CA LEU A 113 5.73 -1.56 -12.05
C LEU A 113 5.76 -1.92 -13.55
N GLY A 114 6.89 -1.68 -14.23
CA GLY A 114 7.11 -2.01 -15.64
C GLY A 114 6.03 -1.38 -16.55
N PRO A 115 5.33 -2.17 -17.37
CA PRO A 115 4.33 -1.66 -18.32
C PRO A 115 3.14 -0.96 -17.64
N CYS A 116 2.89 -1.27 -16.36
CA CYS A 116 1.79 -0.67 -15.59
C CYS A 116 2.19 0.63 -14.87
N SER A 117 3.40 1.15 -15.12
CA SER A 117 3.93 2.36 -14.47
C SER A 117 3.26 3.66 -14.91
N GLY A 118 2.56 3.66 -16.05
CA GLY A 118 2.00 4.88 -16.63
C GLY A 118 3.03 5.81 -17.27
N LEU A 119 4.28 5.35 -17.44
CA LEU A 119 5.36 6.13 -18.06
C LEU A 119 5.32 6.05 -19.59
N GLU A 120 5.14 4.85 -20.13
CA GLU A 120 5.06 4.60 -21.57
C GLU A 120 3.61 4.57 -22.05
N ASP A 121 2.77 3.77 -21.38
CA ASP A 121 1.34 3.68 -21.65
C ASP A 121 0.50 4.39 -20.58
N THR A 122 -0.16 5.47 -20.97
CA THR A 122 -1.04 6.25 -20.08
C THR A 122 -2.44 5.66 -19.92
N GLU A 123 -2.79 4.64 -20.71
CA GLU A 123 -4.05 3.91 -20.65
C GLU A 123 -3.91 2.54 -19.98
N PHE A 124 -2.74 2.20 -19.42
CA PHE A 124 -2.51 1.04 -18.55
C PHE A 124 -3.04 -0.29 -19.12
N GLY A 125 -2.86 -0.52 -20.42
CA GLY A 125 -3.27 -1.71 -21.16
C GLY A 125 -4.78 -1.84 -21.42
N PHE A 126 -5.61 -0.89 -20.97
CA PHE A 126 -7.07 -0.93 -21.18
C PHE A 126 -7.43 -0.87 -22.67
N LYS A 127 -6.72 -0.06 -23.46
CA LYS A 127 -6.96 0.06 -24.91
C LYS A 127 -6.67 -1.26 -25.66
N GLU A 128 -5.75 -2.07 -25.14
CA GLU A 128 -5.37 -3.37 -25.70
C GLU A 128 -6.23 -4.53 -25.18
N GLY A 129 -7.16 -4.25 -24.26
CA GLY A 129 -7.95 -5.27 -23.57
C GLY A 129 -7.16 -6.10 -22.55
N LYS A 130 -5.99 -5.61 -22.13
CA LYS A 130 -5.12 -6.23 -21.11
C LYS A 130 -4.92 -5.25 -19.94
N PRO A 131 -5.96 -5.03 -19.11
CA PRO A 131 -5.91 -3.98 -18.10
C PRO A 131 -4.88 -4.30 -17.01
N CYS A 132 -4.12 -3.30 -16.59
CA CYS A 132 -3.29 -3.38 -15.40
C CYS A 132 -4.12 -3.22 -14.12
N LEU A 133 -3.87 -4.09 -13.15
CA LEU A 133 -4.35 -3.97 -11.77
C LEU A 133 -3.16 -3.84 -10.83
N ILE A 134 -3.11 -2.74 -10.07
CA ILE A 134 -2.06 -2.53 -9.08
C ILE A 134 -2.54 -3.03 -7.74
N VAL A 135 -1.87 -4.07 -7.25
CA VAL A 135 -2.16 -4.69 -5.96
C VAL A 135 -1.41 -3.96 -4.84
N LYS A 136 -2.06 -3.84 -3.67
CA LYS A 136 -1.56 -3.13 -2.50
C LYS A 136 -1.91 -3.87 -1.21
N LEU A 137 -0.90 -4.09 -0.37
CA LEU A 137 -1.08 -4.60 0.98
C LEU A 137 -1.52 -3.48 1.94
N ASN A 138 -2.54 -3.74 2.77
CA ASN A 138 -3.00 -2.76 3.74
C ASN A 138 -1.96 -2.48 4.83
N ARG A 139 -1.77 -1.19 5.15
CA ARG A 139 -0.78 -0.74 6.14
C ARG A 139 -1.29 -1.01 7.56
N ILE A 140 -0.48 -1.67 8.37
CA ILE A 140 -0.69 -1.88 9.81
C ILE A 140 0.57 -1.40 10.53
N VAL A 141 0.41 -0.56 11.56
CA VAL A 141 1.53 -0.05 12.36
C VAL A 141 2.32 -1.22 12.97
N ASN A 142 3.66 -1.19 12.84
CA ASN A 142 4.60 -2.22 13.30
C ASN A 142 4.40 -3.64 12.72
N TYR A 143 3.59 -3.80 11.68
CA TYR A 143 3.44 -5.09 11.03
C TYR A 143 4.67 -5.44 10.18
N ARG A 144 5.18 -6.66 10.36
CA ARG A 144 6.30 -7.22 9.62
C ARG A 144 5.83 -8.43 8.82
N PRO A 145 5.58 -8.30 7.51
CA PRO A 145 5.09 -9.40 6.70
C PRO A 145 6.17 -10.48 6.60
N ARG A 146 5.84 -11.72 6.95
CA ARG A 146 6.78 -12.84 6.90
C ARG A 146 6.54 -13.66 5.63
N PRO A 147 7.59 -13.97 4.84
CA PRO A 147 7.45 -14.86 3.71
C PRO A 147 7.08 -16.28 4.20
N PRO A 148 6.41 -17.09 3.37
CA PRO A 148 6.14 -18.49 3.69
C PRO A 148 7.44 -19.25 3.99
N THR A 149 7.44 -20.04 5.07
CA THR A 149 8.59 -20.86 5.48
C THR A 149 8.54 -22.28 4.96
N SER A 150 7.38 -22.74 4.47
CA SER A 150 7.19 -24.06 3.87
C SER A 150 6.46 -23.95 2.53
N ASN A 151 6.72 -24.91 1.65
CA ASN A 151 6.08 -25.01 0.34
C ASN A 151 4.67 -25.64 0.41
N GLU A 152 4.23 -26.07 1.60
CA GLU A 152 2.98 -26.79 1.81
C GLU A 152 1.76 -25.92 1.51
N SER A 153 1.83 -24.63 1.84
CA SER A 153 0.76 -23.65 1.58
C SER A 153 0.90 -22.92 0.23
N ILE A 154 1.86 -23.32 -0.61
CA ILE A 154 2.19 -22.64 -1.87
C ILE A 154 1.80 -23.54 -3.05
N PRO A 155 0.99 -23.04 -4.01
CA PRO A 155 0.69 -23.75 -5.25
C PRO A 155 1.97 -24.19 -5.98
N GLU A 156 1.96 -25.37 -6.59
CA GLU A 156 3.17 -25.96 -7.17
C GLU A 156 3.81 -25.06 -8.25
N GLU A 157 2.98 -24.36 -9.01
CA GLU A 157 3.38 -23.43 -10.08
C GLU A 157 4.06 -22.17 -9.53
N ALA A 158 3.77 -21.80 -8.28
CA ALA A 158 4.28 -20.61 -7.63
C ALA A 158 5.55 -20.89 -6.80
N ARG A 159 5.78 -22.14 -6.37
CA ARG A 159 6.94 -22.53 -5.54
C ARG A 159 8.29 -22.06 -6.10
N PRO A 160 8.59 -22.18 -7.43
CA PRO A 160 9.87 -21.74 -7.96
C PRO A 160 10.09 -20.23 -7.92
N LYS A 161 9.02 -19.44 -7.74
CA LYS A 161 9.06 -17.97 -7.74
C LYS A 161 9.20 -17.38 -6.33
N VAL A 162 9.18 -18.22 -5.29
CA VAL A 162 9.35 -17.79 -3.90
C VAL A 162 10.81 -17.42 -3.68
N GLN A 163 11.04 -16.19 -3.23
CA GLN A 163 12.37 -15.65 -2.98
C GLN A 163 12.47 -15.19 -1.52
N PRO A 164 13.69 -15.20 -0.93
CA PRO A 164 13.92 -14.55 0.36
C PRO A 164 13.49 -13.09 0.33
N ASN A 165 12.96 -12.58 1.45
CA ASN A 165 12.53 -11.19 1.60
C ASN A 165 11.42 -10.71 0.65
N VAL A 166 10.76 -11.62 -0.07
CA VAL A 166 9.64 -11.33 -0.96
C VAL A 166 8.37 -11.96 -0.42
N ILE A 167 7.30 -11.17 -0.37
CA ILE A 167 5.96 -11.68 -0.06
C ILE A 167 5.29 -12.07 -1.37
N PRO A 168 5.09 -13.37 -1.64
CA PRO A 168 4.57 -13.81 -2.93
C PRO A 168 3.09 -13.42 -3.06
N ILE A 169 2.74 -12.93 -4.24
CA ILE A 169 1.36 -12.74 -4.68
C ILE A 169 1.22 -13.55 -5.97
N TYR A 170 0.28 -14.48 -5.98
CA TYR A 170 -0.01 -15.34 -7.12
C TYR A 170 -1.50 -15.22 -7.45
N CYS A 171 -1.80 -14.91 -8.71
CA CYS A 171 -3.16 -14.73 -9.23
C CYS A 171 -3.46 -15.85 -10.22
#